data_AF-A0A356CJ83-F1
#
_entry.id   AF-A0A356CJ83-F1
#
_cell.length_a   1.000
_cell.length_b   1.000
_cell.length_c   1.000
_cell.angle_alpha   90.00
_cell.angle_beta   90.00
_cell.angle_gamma   90.00
#
_symmetry.space_group_name_H-M   'P 1'
#
loop_
_entity.id
_entity.type
_entity.pdbx_description
1 polymer ?
#
loop_
_entity_poly.entity_id
_entity_poly.type
_entity_poly.pdbx_seq_one_letter_code
_entity_poly.pdbx_strand_id
1 'polypeptide(L)'
;HYPKPDQMISFDKASSVYMSSTNHEEDQPCHLKLDDVQLPITFNLGMYDEPAQRYCPAGVYEVVEESDGEKRFQINAQNCVHCKTCDIKEPSQNINWVTPEGAGGPNYPNM
;
A
#
# COMPACT_ATOMS: atom_id res chain seq x y z
N HIS A 1 -13.01 -4.01 -16.25
CA HIS A 1 -12.95 -5.40 -15.77
C HIS A 1 -11.56 -5.93 -16.11
N TYR A 2 -10.69 -6.14 -15.12
CA TYR A 2 -9.33 -6.67 -15.34
C TYR A 2 -9.37 -8.21 -15.33
N PRO A 3 -8.69 -8.90 -16.26
CA PRO A 3 -8.61 -10.35 -16.24
C PRO A 3 -7.81 -10.84 -15.03
N LYS A 4 -8.10 -12.05 -14.56
CA LYS A 4 -7.29 -12.71 -13.53
C LYS A 4 -5.88 -13.01 -14.10
N PRO A 5 -4.83 -12.93 -13.29
CA PRO A 5 -3.48 -13.28 -13.74
C PRO A 5 -3.41 -14.77 -14.10
N ASP A 6 -2.66 -15.08 -15.16
CA ASP A 6 -2.47 -16.44 -15.68
C ASP A 6 -1.20 -17.13 -15.14
N GLN A 7 -0.39 -16.41 -14.36
CA GLN A 7 0.90 -16.85 -13.82
C GLN A 7 1.93 -17.28 -14.88
N MET A 8 1.76 -16.84 -16.13
CA MET A 8 2.71 -17.08 -17.22
C MET A 8 3.25 -15.78 -17.81
N ILE A 9 2.36 -14.87 -18.19
CA ILE A 9 2.70 -13.53 -18.70
C ILE A 9 2.12 -12.41 -17.85
N SER A 10 1.18 -12.75 -16.96
CA SER A 10 0.53 -11.83 -16.02
C SER A 10 0.50 -12.45 -14.64
N PHE A 11 0.84 -11.66 -13.63
CA PHE A 11 1.04 -12.15 -12.27
C PHE A 11 0.24 -11.34 -11.27
N ASP A 12 -0.06 -11.95 -10.12
CA ASP A 12 -0.64 -11.23 -9.01
C ASP A 12 0.37 -10.27 -8.35
N LYS A 13 -0.16 -9.34 -7.54
CA LYS A 13 0.62 -8.29 -6.90
C LYS A 13 1.59 -8.85 -5.86
N ALA A 14 1.20 -9.88 -5.11
CA ALA A 14 2.05 -10.45 -4.06
C ALA A 14 3.26 -11.15 -4.65
N SER A 15 3.08 -11.95 -5.72
CA SER A 15 4.17 -12.56 -6.48
C SER A 15 5.13 -11.50 -7.04
N SER A 16 4.59 -10.37 -7.52
CA SER A 16 5.39 -9.26 -8.04
C SER A 16 6.21 -8.54 -6.95
N VAL A 17 5.60 -8.32 -5.77
CA VAL A 17 6.29 -7.74 -4.60
C VAL A 17 7.38 -8.68 -4.10
N TYR A 18 7.14 -9.98 -4.06
CA TYR A 18 8.17 -10.95 -3.70
C TYR A 18 9.42 -10.84 -4.60
N MET A 19 9.24 -10.68 -5.91
CA MET A 19 10.35 -10.50 -6.87
C MET A 19 11.09 -9.17 -6.68
N SER A 20 10.46 -8.15 -6.09
CA SER A 20 11.12 -6.88 -5.75
C SER A 20 12.14 -7.02 -4.62
N SER A 21 12.11 -8.14 -3.88
CA SER A 21 12.90 -8.36 -2.67
C SER A 21 12.78 -7.21 -1.67
N THR A 22 11.63 -6.52 -1.65
CA THR A 22 11.36 -5.45 -0.69
C THR A 22 11.10 -6.02 0.68
N ASN A 23 11.70 -5.42 1.70
CA ASN A 23 11.46 -5.79 3.09
C ASN A 23 11.72 -4.60 4.02
N HIS A 24 11.11 -4.62 5.21
CA HIS A 24 11.35 -3.66 6.28
C HIS A 24 11.39 -4.42 7.61
N GLU A 25 12.19 -3.96 8.57
CA GLU A 25 12.12 -4.46 9.95
C GLU A 25 10.69 -4.37 10.49
N GLU A 26 10.19 -5.44 11.10
CA GLU A 26 8.76 -5.57 11.42
C GLU A 26 8.30 -4.59 12.50
N ASP A 27 9.17 -4.32 13.47
CA ASP A 27 8.88 -3.46 14.63
C ASP A 27 9.17 -1.97 14.39
N GLN A 28 9.60 -1.59 13.17
CA GLN A 28 9.88 -0.19 12.88
C GLN A 28 8.60 0.63 12.76
N PRO A 29 8.61 1.94 13.10
CA PRO A 29 7.47 2.80 12.89
C PRO A 29 7.03 2.85 11.41
N CYS A 30 5.72 2.71 11.15
CA CYS A 30 5.17 2.84 9.80
C CYS A 30 5.58 4.18 9.16
N HIS A 31 6.22 4.14 8.00
CA HIS A 31 6.76 5.31 7.30
C HIS A 31 5.74 5.97 6.35
N LEU A 32 4.49 5.51 6.38
CA LEU A 32 3.35 6.03 5.61
C LEU A 32 2.40 6.66 6.61
N LYS A 33 2.62 7.94 6.90
CA LYS A 33 1.90 8.65 7.96
C LYS A 33 0.58 9.16 7.40
N LEU A 34 -0.47 9.06 8.22
CA LEU A 34 -1.76 9.70 7.95
C LEU A 34 -1.85 10.95 8.82
N ASP A 35 -2.19 12.09 8.22
CA ASP A 35 -2.50 13.31 8.98
C ASP A 35 -3.82 13.15 9.75
N ASP A 36 -4.80 12.46 9.14
CA ASP A 36 -6.05 12.00 9.74
C ASP A 36 -6.28 10.51 9.44
N VAL A 37 -6.28 9.68 10.50
CA VAL A 37 -6.47 8.23 10.42
C VAL A 37 -7.89 7.81 10.04
N GLN A 38 -8.88 8.68 10.20
CA GLN A 38 -10.30 8.38 9.92
C GLN A 38 -10.67 8.68 8.46
N LEU A 39 -9.91 9.53 7.79
CA LEU A 39 -10.23 10.02 6.45
C LEU A 39 -10.30 8.93 5.36
N PRO A 40 -9.45 7.87 5.38
CA PRO A 40 -9.57 6.78 4.42
C PRO A 40 -10.96 6.10 4.44
N ILE A 41 -11.55 5.93 5.62
CA ILE A 41 -12.85 5.27 5.78
C ILE A 41 -14.00 6.26 5.64
N THR A 42 -13.90 7.44 6.26
CA THR A 42 -15.01 8.41 6.34
C THR A 42 -15.21 9.20 5.06
N PHE A 43 -14.17 9.36 4.22
CA PHE A 43 -14.22 10.15 2.99
C PHE A 43 -13.80 9.34 1.76
N ASN A 44 -12.58 8.82 1.72
CA ASN A 44 -12.03 8.21 0.50
C ASN A 44 -12.75 6.95 0.06
N LEU A 45 -13.12 6.08 1.00
CA LEU A 45 -13.92 4.89 0.71
C LEU A 45 -15.29 5.26 0.12
N GLY A 46 -15.98 6.25 0.69
CA GLY A 46 -17.30 6.67 0.22
C GLY A 46 -17.27 7.38 -1.13
N MET A 47 -16.28 8.26 -1.35
CA MET A 47 -16.21 9.12 -2.53
C MET A 47 -15.47 8.50 -3.72
N TYR A 48 -14.44 7.71 -3.44
CA TYR A 48 -13.49 7.21 -4.44
C TYR A 48 -13.26 5.70 -4.36
N ASP A 49 -14.02 5.00 -3.50
CA ASP A 49 -13.86 3.56 -3.25
C ASP A 49 -12.42 3.20 -2.85
N GLU A 50 -11.85 4.04 -1.98
CA GLU A 50 -10.49 3.99 -1.42
C GLU A 50 -9.43 3.59 -2.46
N PRO A 51 -8.98 4.55 -3.30
CA PRO A 51 -8.20 4.27 -4.50
C PRO A 51 -6.78 3.76 -4.20
N ALA A 52 -6.28 3.89 -2.97
CA ALA A 52 -4.97 3.40 -2.59
C ALA A 52 -4.84 1.89 -2.76
N GLN A 53 -5.94 1.15 -2.63
CA GLN A 53 -6.01 -0.29 -2.88
C GLN A 53 -5.64 -0.65 -4.33
N ARG A 54 -5.77 0.30 -5.26
CA ARG A 54 -5.59 0.11 -6.70
C ARG A 54 -4.32 0.74 -7.22
N TYR A 55 -4.08 2.03 -6.95
CA TYR A 55 -2.91 2.72 -7.49
C TYR A 55 -1.61 2.26 -6.83
N CYS A 56 -1.67 1.72 -5.60
CA CYS A 56 -0.48 1.24 -4.92
C CYS A 56 0.06 -0.01 -5.64
N PRO A 57 1.29 0.03 -6.16
CA PRO A 57 1.85 -1.07 -6.94
C PRO A 57 2.20 -2.28 -6.07
N ALA A 58 2.24 -2.12 -4.74
CA ALA A 58 2.73 -3.14 -3.83
C ALA A 58 1.70 -3.64 -2.80
N GLY A 59 0.43 -3.22 -2.91
CA GLY A 59 -0.63 -3.77 -2.05
C GLY A 59 -0.45 -3.40 -0.58
N VAL A 60 0.10 -2.21 -0.33
CA VAL A 60 0.35 -1.70 1.01
C VAL A 60 -0.95 -1.32 1.73
N TYR A 61 -1.97 -0.86 0.99
CA TYR A 61 -3.21 -0.35 1.57
C TYR A 61 -4.36 -1.29 1.26
N GLU A 62 -5.12 -1.63 2.30
CA GLU A 62 -6.33 -2.45 2.19
C GLU A 62 -7.42 -1.95 3.14
N VAL A 63 -8.68 -2.11 2.75
CA VAL A 63 -9.82 -1.93 3.63
C VAL A 63 -10.29 -3.30 4.09
N VAL A 64 -10.07 -3.59 5.37
CA VAL A 64 -10.47 -4.86 6.00
C VAL A 64 -11.85 -4.68 6.61
N GLU A 65 -12.72 -5.67 6.45
CA GLU A 65 -14.01 -5.74 7.14
C GLU A 65 -13.83 -6.60 8.39
N GLU A 66 -14.11 -6.01 9.56
CA GLU A 66 -14.03 -6.66 10.87
C GLU A 66 -15.30 -7.51 11.12
N SER A 67 -15.27 -8.34 12.16
CA SER A 67 -16.37 -9.30 12.44
C SER A 67 -17.73 -8.66 12.74
N ASP A 68 -17.75 -7.41 13.16
CA ASP A 68 -18.94 -6.60 13.43
C ASP A 68 -19.44 -5.81 12.20
N GLY A 69 -18.75 -5.95 11.05
CA GLY A 69 -19.03 -5.24 9.81
C GLY A 69 -18.39 -3.85 9.73
N GLU A 70 -17.63 -3.41 10.75
CA GLU A 70 -16.86 -2.18 10.66
C GLU A 70 -15.72 -2.33 9.65
N LYS A 71 -15.42 -1.24 8.94
CA LYS A 71 -14.32 -1.20 7.96
C LYS A 71 -13.13 -0.47 8.54
N ARG A 72 -11.96 -1.09 8.46
CA ARG A 72 -10.70 -0.55 8.96
C ARG A 72 -9.70 -0.39 7.83
N PHE A 73 -9.00 0.74 7.81
CA PHE A 73 -7.90 0.97 6.88
C PHE A 73 -6.61 0.37 7.47
N GLN A 74 -6.02 -0.58 6.75
CA GLN A 74 -4.82 -1.33 7.15
C GLN A 74 -3.66 -0.95 6.24
N ILE A 75 -2.50 -0.67 6.84
CA ILE A 75 -1.26 -0.31 6.14
C ILE A 75 -0.22 -1.40 6.38
N ASN A 76 0.05 -2.22 5.35
CA ASN A 76 1.07 -3.24 5.32
C ASN A 76 2.41 -2.64 4.84
N ALA A 77 2.98 -1.77 5.67
CA ALA A 77 4.13 -0.92 5.31
C ALA A 77 5.38 -1.72 4.88
N GLN A 78 5.52 -2.96 5.33
CA GLN A 78 6.63 -3.85 4.93
C GLN A 78 6.70 -4.09 3.42
N ASN A 79 5.56 -4.05 2.71
CA ASN A 79 5.49 -4.23 1.27
C ASN A 79 5.91 -2.97 0.48
N CYS A 80 6.15 -1.83 1.12
CA CYS A 80 6.34 -0.57 0.40
C CYS A 80 7.57 -0.62 -0.52
N VAL A 81 7.40 -0.29 -1.80
CA VAL A 81 8.50 -0.22 -2.78
C VAL A 81 9.00 1.20 -3.03
N HIS A 82 8.64 2.14 -2.13
CA HIS A 82 9.13 3.53 -2.12
C HIS A 82 8.82 4.36 -3.38
N CYS A 83 7.83 3.94 -4.19
CA CYS A 83 7.45 4.61 -5.44
C CYS A 83 6.87 6.03 -5.28
N LYS A 84 6.46 6.43 -4.07
CA LYS A 84 5.83 7.71 -3.72
C LYS A 84 4.46 7.99 -4.35
N THR A 85 3.86 7.04 -5.07
CA THR A 85 2.55 7.23 -5.71
C THR A 85 1.45 7.59 -4.72
N CYS A 86 1.45 7.01 -3.50
CA CYS A 86 0.45 7.31 -2.48
C CYS A 86 0.49 8.76 -2.01
N ASP A 87 1.68 9.28 -1.73
CA ASP A 87 1.90 10.68 -1.36
C ASP A 87 1.37 11.65 -2.45
N ILE A 88 1.60 11.32 -3.72
CA ILE A 88 1.24 12.16 -4.86
C ILE A 88 -0.24 12.04 -5.25
N LYS A 89 -0.82 10.83 -5.19
CA LYS A 89 -2.09 10.51 -5.85
C LYS A 89 -3.26 10.36 -4.90
N GLU A 90 -3.02 10.34 -3.59
CA GLU A 90 -4.10 10.27 -2.63
C GLU A 90 -5.00 11.53 -2.75
N PRO A 91 -6.33 11.37 -2.97
CA PRO A 91 -7.22 12.48 -3.32
C PRO A 91 -7.30 13.61 -2.30
N SER A 92 -7.12 13.30 -1.01
CA SER A 92 -7.23 14.25 0.10
C SER A 92 -5.90 14.81 0.57
N GLN A 93 -4.78 14.39 -0.03
CA GLN A 93 -3.40 14.69 0.39
C GLN A 93 -3.12 14.36 1.87
N ASN A 94 -3.63 13.22 2.32
CA ASN A 94 -3.57 12.75 3.71
C ASN A 94 -2.42 11.78 4.00
N ILE A 95 -1.84 11.15 2.98
CA ILE A 95 -0.70 10.23 3.15
C ILE A 95 0.60 11.00 2.97
N ASN A 96 1.42 11.07 4.01
CA ASN A 96 2.76 11.63 3.98
C ASN A 96 3.80 10.50 4.01
N TRP A 97 4.55 10.34 2.91
CA TRP A 97 5.65 9.38 2.87
C TRP A 97 6.88 9.98 3.52
N VAL A 98 7.42 9.30 4.53
CA VAL A 98 8.72 9.61 5.11
C VAL A 98 9.69 8.45 4.88
N THR A 99 10.99 8.72 4.97
CA THR A 99 11.99 7.66 4.81
C THR A 99 11.90 6.68 6.00
N PRO A 100 11.81 5.36 5.76
CA PRO A 100 11.88 4.34 6.81
C PRO A 100 13.28 4.26 7.43
N GLU A 101 13.46 3.33 8.38
CA GLU A 101 14.79 2.97 8.86
C GLU A 101 15.68 2.47 7.70
N GLY A 102 16.99 2.67 7.83
CA GLY A 102 17.96 2.32 6.79
C GLY A 102 17.96 0.84 6.44
N ALA A 103 18.35 0.53 5.20
CA ALA A 103 18.34 -0.82 4.60
C ALA A 103 16.94 -1.42 4.32
N GLY A 104 15.85 -0.79 4.77
CA GLY A 104 14.49 -1.14 4.37
C GLY A 104 14.14 -0.66 2.95
N GLY A 105 13.22 -1.37 2.29
CA GLY A 105 12.75 -1.08 0.95
C GLY A 105 13.17 -2.13 -0.09
N PRO A 106 12.98 -1.81 -1.37
CA PRO A 106 13.26 -2.74 -2.46
C PRO A 106 14.75 -3.05 -2.61
N ASN A 107 15.07 -4.29 -2.97
CA ASN A 107 16.43 -4.71 -3.31
C ASN A 107 16.50 -5.05 -4.80
N TYR A 108 16.93 -4.05 -5.59
CA TYR A 108 16.99 -4.10 -7.04
C TYR A 108 18.45 -4.21 -7.51
N PRO A 109 19.01 -5.43 -7.71
CA PRO A 109 20.41 -5.58 -8.04
C PRO A 109 20.77 -5.08 -9.44
N ASN A 110 19.82 -5.08 -10.38
CA ASN A 110 20.05 -4.73 -11.79
C ASN A 110 18.77 -4.18 -12.46
N MET A 111 17.93 -3.47 -11.69
CA MET A 111 16.69 -2.88 -12.21
C MET A 111 16.92 -1.46 -12.71
#